data_AF-A0A2Z6RRG8-F1
#
_entry.id   AF-A0A2Z6RRG8-F1
#
_cell.length_a   1.000
_cell.length_b   1.000
_cell.length_c   1.000
_cell.angle_alpha   90.00
_cell.angle_beta   90.00
_cell.angle_gamma   90.00
#
_symmetry.space_group_name_H-M   'P 1'
#
loop_
_entity.id
_entity.type
_entity.pdbx_description
1 polymer ?
#
loop_
_entity_poly.entity_id
_entity_poly.type
_entity_poly.pdbx_seq_one_letter_code
_entity_poly.pdbx_strand_id
1 'polypeptide(L)'
;MPFPTLSVNNHGKIALTVARYCILNHELPHVDSFINAHHYNGFFVYRSILHKELRGINTEEISRIAGESWNLADKEFQSFFTNYANKINEVIKKNASPKFKQFEMKTKRKCANYSKKSKYFYIEQEELTRKIFAKEVEEFEFVSL
;
A
#
# COMPACT_ATOMS: atom_id res chain seq x y z
N MET A 1 -23.61 6.09 21.25
CA MET A 1 -23.35 5.36 19.99
C MET A 1 -22.79 4.00 20.36
N PRO A 2 -23.28 2.87 19.82
CA PRO A 2 -22.74 1.56 20.17
C PRO A 2 -21.33 1.41 19.58
N PHE A 3 -20.36 1.14 20.44
CA PHE A 3 -18.98 0.89 20.08
C PHE A 3 -18.83 -0.49 19.42
N PRO A 4 -17.83 -0.69 18.54
CA PRO A 4 -17.48 -2.04 18.12
C PRO A 4 -17.04 -2.84 19.33
N THR A 5 -17.53 -4.07 19.45
CA THR A 5 -17.31 -4.93 20.62
C THR A 5 -16.92 -6.33 20.20
N LEU A 6 -16.24 -7.02 21.12
CA LEU A 6 -15.87 -8.41 20.99
C LEU A 6 -16.59 -9.21 22.06
N SER A 7 -17.20 -10.32 21.67
CA SER A 7 -17.88 -11.24 22.58
C SER A 7 -17.41 -12.66 22.33
N VAL A 8 -17.44 -13.50 23.36
CA VAL A 8 -17.18 -14.93 23.20
C VAL A 8 -18.52 -15.62 22.94
N ASN A 9 -18.61 -16.40 21.86
CA ASN A 9 -19.80 -17.18 21.53
C ASN A 9 -19.89 -18.46 22.38
N ASN A 10 -21.01 -19.18 22.27
CA ASN A 10 -21.25 -20.43 23.00
C ASN A 10 -20.24 -21.55 22.69
N HIS A 11 -19.47 -21.43 21.61
CA HIS A 11 -18.44 -22.37 21.19
C HIS A 11 -17.02 -21.92 21.60
N GLY A 12 -16.90 -20.89 22.43
CA GLY A 12 -15.61 -20.36 22.88
C GLY A 12 -14.85 -19.54 21.81
N LYS A 13 -15.47 -19.28 20.65
CA LYS A 13 -14.87 -18.46 19.60
C LYS A 13 -15.18 -16.98 19.83
N ILE A 14 -14.25 -16.14 19.41
CA ILE A 14 -14.40 -14.70 19.51
C ILE A 14 -15.21 -14.20 18.31
N ALA A 15 -16.24 -13.41 18.59
CA ALA A 15 -17.15 -12.83 17.62
C ALA A 15 -17.06 -11.30 17.66
N LEU A 16 -17.09 -10.69 16.48
CA LEU A 16 -17.08 -9.25 16.26
C LEU A 16 -18.50 -8.73 16.08
N THR A 17 -18.83 -7.68 16.82
CA THR A 17 -20.09 -6.95 16.67
C THR A 17 -19.81 -5.47 16.40
N VAL A 18 -20.26 -4.99 15.25
CA VAL A 18 -20.25 -3.58 14.85
C VAL A 18 -21.69 -3.18 14.48
N ALA A 19 -22.51 -2.98 15.52
CA ALA A 19 -23.96 -2.79 15.39
C ALA A 19 -24.35 -1.65 14.45
N ARG A 20 -23.57 -0.56 14.40
CA ARG A 20 -23.80 0.60 13.52
C ARG A 20 -23.85 0.23 12.03
N TYR A 21 -23.16 -0.84 11.64
CA TYR A 21 -23.06 -1.28 10.24
C TYR A 21 -23.66 -2.68 10.05
N CYS A 22 -24.57 -3.10 10.93
CA CYS A 22 -25.29 -4.38 10.87
C CYS A 22 -24.38 -5.63 10.88
N ILE A 23 -23.15 -5.52 11.39
CA ILE A 23 -22.28 -6.67 11.60
C ILE A 23 -22.53 -7.15 13.02
N LEU A 24 -23.17 -8.31 13.16
CA LEU A 24 -23.57 -8.86 14.45
C LEU A 24 -23.01 -10.26 14.62
N ASN A 25 -22.29 -10.50 15.72
CA ASN A 25 -21.75 -11.82 16.09
C ASN A 25 -20.94 -12.51 14.98
N HIS A 26 -20.18 -11.75 14.20
CA HIS A 26 -19.36 -12.30 13.14
C HIS A 26 -18.18 -13.09 13.74
N GLU A 27 -18.13 -14.40 13.51
CA GLU A 27 -17.05 -15.24 14.01
C GLU A 27 -15.71 -14.85 13.38
N LEU A 28 -14.72 -14.57 14.21
CA LEU A 28 -13.38 -14.27 13.72
C LEU A 28 -12.78 -15.51 13.06
N PRO A 29 -12.14 -15.37 11.89
CA PRO A 29 -11.54 -16.49 11.20
C PRO A 29 -10.37 -17.09 12.01
N HIS A 30 -9.96 -18.31 11.71
CA HIS A 30 -8.75 -18.88 12.32
C HIS A 30 -7.50 -18.15 11.81
N VAL A 31 -6.45 -18.04 12.63
CA VAL A 31 -5.19 -17.36 12.23
C VAL A 31 -4.53 -18.00 11.00
N ASP A 32 -4.73 -19.31 10.80
CA ASP A 32 -4.19 -20.05 9.64
C ASP A 32 -4.92 -19.74 8.33
N SER A 33 -6.09 -19.11 8.38
CA SER A 33 -6.84 -18.75 7.17
C SER A 33 -6.23 -17.57 6.40
N PHE A 34 -5.24 -16.89 6.99
CA PHE A 34 -4.55 -15.77 6.39
C PHE A 34 -3.34 -16.29 5.60
N ILE A 35 -3.54 -16.45 4.29
CA ILE A 35 -2.56 -17.01 3.37
C ILE A 35 -1.92 -15.86 2.56
N ASN A 36 -0.58 -15.86 2.47
CA ASN A 36 0.20 -15.11 1.47
C ASN A 36 0.19 -13.57 1.53
N ALA A 37 0.31 -12.95 2.71
CA ALA A 37 0.55 -11.51 2.78
C ALA A 37 1.87 -11.15 3.47
N HIS A 38 2.38 -9.97 3.10
CA HIS A 38 3.33 -9.25 3.95
C HIS A 38 2.67 -8.88 5.29
N HIS A 39 3.52 -8.62 6.29
CA HIS A 39 3.16 -8.29 7.67
C HIS A 39 1.84 -7.52 7.82
N TYR A 40 0.90 -8.06 8.60
CA TYR A 40 -0.37 -7.44 8.95
C TYR A 40 -0.26 -6.58 10.22
N ASN A 41 -0.99 -5.47 10.27
CA ASN A 41 -1.27 -4.75 11.53
C ASN A 41 -2.74 -4.99 11.97
N GLY A 42 -3.06 -4.65 13.22
CA GLY A 42 -4.40 -4.88 13.78
C GLY A 42 -5.53 -4.25 12.97
N PHE A 43 -5.33 -3.01 12.50
CA PHE A 43 -6.30 -2.30 11.66
C PHE A 43 -6.53 -2.99 10.30
N PHE A 44 -5.47 -3.46 9.64
CA PHE A 44 -5.59 -4.18 8.37
C PHE A 44 -6.36 -5.48 8.54
N VAL A 45 -6.13 -6.21 9.63
CA VAL A 45 -6.87 -7.43 9.91
C VAL A 45 -8.35 -7.11 10.12
N TYR A 46 -8.66 -6.13 10.97
CA TYR A 46 -10.02 -5.66 11.17
C TYR A 46 -10.71 -5.24 9.86
N ARG A 47 -10.07 -4.38 9.06
CA ARG A 47 -10.58 -3.93 7.75
C ARG A 47 -10.78 -5.09 6.78
N SER A 48 -9.88 -6.09 6.78
CA SER A 48 -10.02 -7.27 5.93
C SER A 48 -11.24 -8.12 6.27
N ILE A 49 -11.59 -8.20 7.56
CA ILE A 49 -12.80 -8.87 8.04
C ILE A 49 -14.04 -8.10 7.56
N LEU A 50 -14.05 -6.77 7.71
CA LEU A 50 -15.13 -5.94 7.20
C LEU A 50 -15.33 -6.10 5.68
N HIS A 51 -14.25 -6.18 4.91
CA HIS A 51 -14.34 -6.44 3.47
C HIS A 51 -14.97 -7.81 3.13
N LYS A 52 -14.75 -8.82 3.99
CA LYS A 52 -15.33 -10.15 3.78
C LYS A 52 -16.82 -10.20 4.11
N GLU A 53 -17.26 -9.42 5.08
CA GLU A 53 -18.67 -9.37 5.52
C GLU A 53 -19.52 -8.43 4.68
N LEU A 54 -19.01 -7.24 4.40
CA LEU A 54 -19.72 -6.21 3.64
C LEU A 54 -19.53 -6.38 2.13
N ARG A 55 -19.65 -7.61 1.63
CA ARG A 55 -19.53 -7.89 0.19
C ARG A 55 -20.62 -7.14 -0.57
N GLY A 56 -20.21 -6.47 -1.65
CA GLY A 56 -21.12 -5.66 -2.48
C GLY A 56 -21.14 -4.17 -2.12
N ILE A 57 -20.52 -3.77 -1.01
CA ILE A 57 -20.26 -2.35 -0.71
C ILE A 57 -18.95 -1.91 -1.39
N ASN A 58 -18.88 -0.65 -1.82
CA ASN A 58 -17.65 -0.06 -2.37
C ASN A 58 -16.47 -0.18 -1.39
N THR A 59 -15.29 -0.52 -1.91
CA THR A 59 -14.04 -0.67 -1.14
C THR A 59 -13.68 0.59 -0.35
N GLU A 60 -13.90 1.77 -0.94
CA GLU A 60 -13.64 3.06 -0.27
C GLU A 60 -14.56 3.26 0.92
N GLU A 61 -15.84 2.92 0.75
CA GLU A 61 -16.85 3.02 1.79
C GLU A 61 -16.52 2.09 2.96
N ILE A 62 -16.14 0.83 2.68
CA ILE A 62 -15.69 -0.12 3.72
C ILE A 62 -14.46 0.42 4.45
N SER A 63 -13.53 1.06 3.73
CA SER A 63 -12.33 1.65 4.36
C SER A 63 -12.67 2.84 5.25
N ARG A 64 -13.65 3.67 4.86
CA ARG A 64 -14.20 4.74 5.70
C ARG A 64 -14.85 4.18 6.97
N ILE A 65 -15.71 3.17 6.81
CA ILE A 65 -16.38 2.45 7.90
C ILE A 65 -15.34 1.88 8.88
N ALA A 66 -14.31 1.23 8.35
CA ALA A 66 -13.22 0.68 9.16
C ALA A 66 -12.52 1.78 9.97
N GLY A 67 -12.17 2.90 9.33
CA GLY A 67 -11.53 4.03 10.00
C GLY A 67 -12.39 4.64 11.11
N GLU A 68 -13.65 4.94 10.82
CA GLU A 68 -14.59 5.51 11.80
C GLU A 68 -14.79 4.58 13.00
N SER A 69 -15.09 3.31 12.73
CA SER A 69 -15.33 2.33 13.80
C SER A 69 -14.07 2.04 14.61
N TRP A 70 -12.89 1.97 13.99
CA TRP A 70 -11.62 1.78 14.69
C TRP A 70 -11.29 2.94 15.63
N ASN A 71 -11.53 4.18 15.20
CA ASN A 71 -11.29 5.38 16.01
C ASN A 71 -12.26 5.50 17.19
N LEU A 72 -13.46 4.96 17.05
CA LEU A 72 -14.45 4.89 18.14
C LEU A 72 -14.19 3.72 19.08
N ALA A 73 -13.46 2.69 18.65
CA ALA A 73 -13.20 1.50 19.44
C ALA A 73 -12.39 1.82 20.72
N ASP A 74 -12.62 1.03 21.77
CA ASP A 74 -11.83 1.12 22.99
C ASP A 74 -10.41 0.56 22.77
N LYS A 75 -9.53 0.85 23.74
CA LYS A 75 -8.15 0.38 23.67
C LYS A 75 -8.05 -1.14 23.75
N GLU A 76 -8.99 -1.79 24.43
CA GLU A 76 -9.01 -3.25 24.58
C GLU A 76 -9.27 -3.94 23.23
N PHE A 77 -10.24 -3.44 22.47
CA PHE A 77 -10.53 -3.87 21.10
C PHE A 77 -9.31 -3.71 20.20
N GLN A 78 -8.68 -2.52 20.20
CA GLN A 78 -7.50 -2.27 19.37
C GLN A 78 -6.32 -3.18 19.78
N SER A 79 -6.15 -3.41 21.08
CA SER A 79 -5.12 -4.31 21.63
C SER A 79 -5.37 -5.75 21.24
N PHE A 80 -6.63 -6.20 21.25
CA PHE A 80 -7.02 -7.52 20.77
C PHE A 80 -6.62 -7.72 19.31
N PHE A 81 -7.00 -6.80 18.42
CA PHE A 81 -6.66 -6.91 17.00
C PHE A 81 -5.16 -6.81 16.74
N THR A 82 -4.43 -6.05 17.55
CA THR A 82 -2.97 -6.00 17.50
C THR A 82 -2.34 -7.35 17.85
N ASN A 83 -2.79 -7.98 18.95
CA ASN A 83 -2.33 -9.30 19.35
C ASN A 83 -2.72 -10.39 18.33
N TYR A 84 -3.93 -10.29 17.79
CA TYR A 84 -4.41 -11.19 16.77
C TYR A 84 -3.60 -11.08 15.47
N ALA A 85 -3.24 -9.87 15.03
CA ALA A 85 -2.34 -9.64 13.91
C ALA A 85 -0.94 -10.21 14.17
N ASN A 86 -0.40 -10.07 15.38
CA ASN A 86 0.89 -10.66 15.76
C ASN A 86 0.88 -12.19 15.61
N LYS A 87 -0.18 -12.87 16.08
CA LYS A 87 -0.34 -14.32 15.90
C LYS A 87 -0.40 -14.72 14.44
N ILE A 88 -1.14 -13.98 13.61
CA ILE A 88 -1.18 -14.20 12.15
C ILE A 88 0.23 -14.07 11.55
N ASN A 89 0.96 -13.02 11.93
CA ASN A 89 2.31 -12.78 11.43
C ASN A 89 3.30 -13.89 11.85
N GLU A 90 3.16 -14.46 13.04
CA GLU A 90 3.97 -15.60 13.48
C GLU A 90 3.70 -16.84 12.62
N VAL A 91 2.43 -17.14 12.34
CA VAL A 91 2.05 -18.25 11.45
C VAL A 91 2.62 -18.04 10.04
N ILE A 92 2.49 -16.83 9.49
CA ILE A 92 3.06 -16.50 8.17
C ILE A 92 4.57 -16.67 8.16
N LYS A 93 5.28 -16.21 9.22
CA LYS A 93 6.74 -16.39 9.33
C LYS A 93 7.14 -17.87 9.39
N LYS A 94 6.41 -18.70 10.13
CA LYS A 94 6.66 -20.15 10.22
C LYS A 94 6.46 -20.85 8.88
N ASN A 95 5.46 -20.42 8.12
CA ASN A 95 5.09 -21.02 6.83
C ASN A 95 5.83 -20.39 5.63
N ALA A 96 6.62 -19.33 5.85
CA ALA A 96 7.37 -18.68 4.79
C ALA A 96 8.52 -19.60 4.35
N SER A 97 8.41 -20.18 3.17
CA SER A 97 9.54 -20.82 2.52
C SER A 97 10.63 -19.77 2.24
N PRO A 98 11.92 -20.10 2.43
CA PRO A 98 13.01 -19.19 2.10
C PRO A 98 12.94 -18.85 0.60
N LYS A 99 12.53 -17.62 0.29
CA LYS A 99 12.54 -17.10 -1.07
C LYS A 99 13.96 -16.65 -1.38
N PHE A 100 14.63 -17.35 -2.29
CA PHE A 100 15.84 -16.83 -2.91
C PHE A 100 15.49 -15.51 -3.60
N LYS A 101 16.06 -14.42 -3.12
CA LYS A 101 15.93 -13.11 -3.75
C LYS A 101 16.82 -13.14 -4.98
N GLN A 102 16.27 -13.53 -6.14
CA GLN A 102 16.96 -13.28 -7.40
C GLN A 102 17.25 -11.77 -7.44
N PHE A 103 18.53 -11.44 -7.60
CA PHE A 103 18.98 -10.07 -7.83
C PHE A 103 18.49 -9.69 -9.23
N GLU A 104 17.23 -9.25 -9.32
CA GLU A 104 16.79 -8.53 -10.50
C GLU A 104 17.53 -7.19 -10.48
N MET A 105 18.47 -7.01 -11.41
CA MET A 105 18.95 -5.68 -11.76
C MET A 105 17.70 -4.86 -12.05
N LYS A 106 17.38 -3.91 -11.16
CA LYS A 106 16.34 -2.92 -11.44
C LYS A 106 16.78 -2.20 -12.70
N THR A 107 16.25 -2.58 -13.86
CA THR A 107 16.23 -1.68 -15.01
C THR A 107 15.51 -0.45 -14.49
N LYS A 108 16.26 0.64 -14.31
CA LYS A 108 15.71 1.91 -13.86
C LYS A 108 14.53 2.17 -14.78
N ARG A 109 13.30 2.10 -14.28
CA ARG A 109 12.13 2.56 -15.02
C ARG A 109 12.47 4.01 -15.32
N LYS A 110 12.75 4.33 -16.59
CA LYS A 110 12.86 5.74 -17.01
C LYS A 110 11.55 6.35 -16.56
N CYS A 111 11.57 7.21 -15.55
CA CYS A 111 10.47 8.15 -15.35
C CYS A 111 10.26 8.76 -16.73
N ALA A 112 9.03 8.67 -17.25
CA ALA A 112 8.66 9.40 -18.44
C ALA A 112 8.81 10.88 -18.08
N ASN A 113 10.02 11.41 -18.25
CA ASN A 113 10.26 12.83 -18.24
C ASN A 113 9.34 13.33 -19.35
N TYR A 114 8.31 14.07 -18.94
CA TYR A 114 7.51 14.93 -19.79
C TYR A 114 8.46 15.50 -20.85
N SER A 115 8.36 15.03 -22.09
CA SER A 115 9.14 15.62 -23.15
C SER A 115 8.59 17.04 -23.25
N LYS A 116 9.35 18.01 -22.71
CA LYS A 116 9.23 19.37 -23.16
C LYS A 116 9.56 19.27 -24.65
N LYS A 117 8.52 19.14 -25.48
CA LYS A 117 8.64 19.30 -26.92
C LYS A 117 9.39 20.62 -27.09
N SER A 118 10.61 20.56 -27.60
CA SER A 118 11.32 21.77 -27.97
C SER A 118 10.37 22.57 -28.85
N LYS A 119 10.24 23.87 -28.57
CA LYS A 119 9.34 24.76 -29.33
C LYS A 119 9.71 24.82 -30.82
N TYR A 120 10.92 24.38 -31.17
CA TYR A 120 11.55 24.50 -32.47
C TYR A 120 11.83 23.12 -33.07
N PHE A 121 11.66 23.00 -34.39
CA PHE A 121 12.01 21.80 -35.14
C PHE A 121 13.54 21.63 -35.16
N TYR A 122 14.03 20.40 -35.36
CA TYR A 122 15.47 20.04 -35.30
C TYR A 122 16.37 21.00 -36.12
N ILE A 123 15.89 21.40 -37.30
CA ILE A 123 16.61 22.30 -38.22
C ILE A 123 16.80 23.70 -37.60
N GLU A 124 15.80 24.22 -36.89
CA GLU A 124 15.87 25.53 -36.24
C GLU A 124 16.80 25.50 -35.01
N GLN A 125 16.88 24.36 -34.31
CA GLN A 125 17.85 24.19 -33.24
C GLN A 125 19.29 24.18 -33.75
N GLU A 126 19.55 23.53 -34.90
CA GLU A 126 20.87 23.49 -35.52
C GLU A 126 21.35 24.88 -35.94
N GLU A 127 20.49 25.68 -36.59
CA GLU A 127 20.84 27.06 -36.96
C GLU A 127 21.09 27.95 -35.74
N LEU A 128 20.29 27.80 -34.68
CA LEU A 128 20.43 28.59 -33.47
C LEU A 128 21.71 28.23 -32.72
N THR A 129 22.02 26.93 -32.65
CA THR A 129 23.29 26.42 -32.11
C THR A 129 24.47 26.96 -32.92
N ARG A 130 24.39 26.90 -34.26
CA ARG A 130 25.42 27.46 -35.15
C ARG A 130 25.64 28.95 -34.93
N LYS A 131 24.58 29.74 -34.70
CA LYS A 131 24.70 31.18 -34.38
C LYS A 131 25.34 31.44 -33.02
N ILE A 132 25.01 30.64 -32.00
CA ILE A 132 25.59 30.77 -30.66
C ILE A 132 27.11 30.53 -30.72
N PHE A 133 27.51 29.45 -31.37
CA PHE A 133 28.92 29.02 -31.41
C PHE A 133 29.74 29.67 -32.53
N ALA A 134 29.15 30.54 -33.36
CA ALA A 134 29.86 31.19 -34.46
C ALA A 134 31.07 32.00 -33.98
N LYS A 135 30.91 32.74 -32.87
CA LYS A 135 31.97 33.57 -32.31
C LYS A 135 33.08 32.73 -31.68
N GLU A 136 32.72 31.66 -30.98
CA GLU A 136 33.70 30.75 -30.35
C GLU A 136 34.51 29.97 -31.39
N VAL A 137 33.92 29.64 -32.54
CA VAL A 137 34.64 29.03 -33.67
C VAL A 137 35.61 30.03 -34.32
N GLU A 138 35.23 31.30 -34.40
CA GLU A 138 36.07 32.36 -35.00
C GLU A 138 37.26 32.73 -34.10
N GLU A 139 37.06 32.70 -32.77
CA GLU A 139 38.10 32.96 -31.77
C GLU A 139 38.93 31.71 -31.40
N PHE A 140 38.67 30.57 -32.06
CA PHE A 140 39.37 29.32 -31.77
C PHE A 140 40.76 29.30 -32.43
N GLU A 141 41.81 29.55 -31.64
CA GLU A 141 43.19 29.32 -32.06
C GLU A 141 43.70 27.96 -31.55
N PHE A 142 44.22 27.14 -32.46
CA PHE A 142 44.96 25.95 -32.06
C PHE A 142 46.32 26.36 -31.49
N VAL A 143 46.53 26.10 -30.20
CA VAL A 143 47.86 26.22 -29.60
C VAL A 143 48.70 25.03 -30.04
N SER A 144 49.63 25.28 -30.97
CA SER A 144 50.67 24.33 -31.33
C SER A 144 51.66 24.22 -30.16
N LEU A 145 51.86 23.02 -29.62
CA LEU A 145 52.96 22.73 -28.68
C LEU A 145 54.31 22.71 -29.41
#